data_AF-A0A256XBM6-F1
#
_entry.id   AF-A0A256XBM6-F1
#
_cell.length_a   1.000
_cell.length_b   1.000
_cell.length_c   1.000
_cell.angle_alpha   90.00
_cell.angle_beta   90.00
_cell.angle_gamma   90.00
#
_symmetry.space_group_name_H-M   'P 1'
#
loop_
_entity.id
_entity.type
_entity.pdbx_description
1 polymer ?
#
loop_
_entity_poly.entity_id
_entity_poly.type
_entity_poly.pdbx_seq_one_letter_code
_entity_poly.pdbx_strand_id
1 'polypeptide(L)'
;MTKRRFLNEILESRFFDLPITREYLGTYDNHYNTIGIVGMHECLMNLAEVPIYSQDGIRLTKKILRHILDKLHEFEEEDGVLYNLEQTPAESTSYRLAMLDIKEFSAENICVQGEPGAYYYTNSTHVPYNAEIPLQERIRIEAEFHPYFTGGCVTHIWLWEKPEIEALKNFVRRVLTNTKIAYLTITPTVTTCRNCGGLWHGIVEKCPTCGHVNSLEVWSRIVGYYRPVRLWNEGKRAEFFRRIHYTLDGEIIKPIYLKHSKA
;
A
#
# COMPACT_ATOMS: atom_id res chain seq x y z
N MET A 1 -24.97 -4.23 -0.56
CA MET A 1 -25.88 -5.02 0.31
C MET A 1 -25.96 -6.53 0.08
N THR A 2 -25.94 -7.07 -1.14
CA THR A 2 -26.18 -8.52 -1.38
C THR A 2 -25.34 -9.46 -0.51
N LYS A 3 -24.02 -9.23 -0.43
CA LYS A 3 -23.12 -10.03 0.41
C LYS A 3 -23.48 -9.97 1.90
N ARG A 4 -23.81 -8.78 2.41
CA ARG A 4 -24.19 -8.59 3.82
C ARG A 4 -25.48 -9.33 4.15
N ARG A 5 -26.50 -9.26 3.29
CA ARG A 5 -27.76 -10.00 3.46
C ARG A 5 -27.50 -11.52 3.54
N PHE A 6 -26.71 -12.04 2.61
CA PHE A 6 -26.30 -13.45 2.62
C PHE A 6 -25.54 -13.85 3.90
N LEU A 7 -24.64 -13.00 4.41
CA LEU A 7 -23.93 -13.27 5.66
C LEU A 7 -24.85 -13.24 6.89
N ASN A 8 -25.84 -12.34 6.93
CA ASN A 8 -26.85 -12.32 7.98
C ASN A 8 -27.70 -13.61 7.93
N GLU A 9 -28.15 -14.02 6.74
CA GLU A 9 -28.89 -15.27 6.55
C GLU A 9 -28.08 -16.48 7.04
N ILE A 10 -26.78 -16.53 6.75
CA ILE A 10 -25.90 -17.60 7.26
C ILE A 10 -25.82 -17.58 8.79
N LEU A 11 -25.67 -16.41 9.41
CA LEU A 11 -25.51 -16.28 10.86
C LEU A 11 -26.78 -16.73 11.61
N GLU A 12 -27.94 -16.39 11.05
CA GLU A 12 -29.26 -16.78 11.56
C GLU A 12 -29.64 -18.22 11.21
N SER A 13 -29.08 -18.77 10.13
CA SER A 13 -29.37 -20.12 9.67
C SER A 13 -28.92 -21.18 10.68
N ARG A 14 -29.77 -22.21 10.83
CA ARG A 14 -29.41 -23.45 11.52
C ARG A 14 -28.74 -24.48 10.61
N PHE A 15 -28.71 -24.22 9.29
CA PHE A 15 -28.11 -25.12 8.30
C PHE A 15 -26.59 -24.98 8.25
N PHE A 16 -26.09 -23.74 8.38
CA PHE A 16 -24.68 -23.43 8.53
C PHE A 16 -24.40 -23.12 10.00
N ASP A 17 -23.99 -24.13 10.78
CA ASP A 17 -23.68 -23.88 12.18
C ASP A 17 -22.33 -23.17 12.31
N LEU A 18 -22.37 -21.87 12.63
CA LEU A 18 -21.21 -21.04 12.92
C LEU A 18 -21.19 -20.66 14.42
N PRO A 19 -21.00 -21.63 15.33
CA PRO A 19 -21.19 -21.40 16.76
C PRO A 19 -20.22 -20.35 17.32
N ILE A 20 -18.97 -20.37 16.86
CA ILE A 20 -17.95 -19.38 17.27
C ILE A 20 -18.34 -17.99 16.76
N THR A 21 -18.71 -17.85 15.49
CA THR A 21 -19.09 -16.54 14.94
C THR A 21 -20.32 -15.98 15.65
N ARG A 22 -21.32 -16.81 15.93
CA ARG A 22 -22.53 -16.37 16.62
C ARG A 22 -22.23 -15.89 18.04
N GLU A 23 -21.41 -16.64 18.79
CA GLU A 23 -21.04 -16.31 20.16
C GLU A 23 -20.21 -15.02 20.25
N TYR A 24 -19.18 -14.88 19.41
CA TYR A 24 -18.24 -13.76 19.52
C TYR A 24 -18.67 -12.51 18.73
N LEU A 25 -19.37 -12.69 17.60
CA LEU A 25 -19.76 -11.59 16.74
C LEU A 25 -21.17 -11.08 17.08
N GLY A 26 -22.12 -11.99 17.29
CA GLY A 26 -23.53 -11.70 17.51
C GLY A 26 -24.25 -11.17 16.27
N THR A 27 -23.87 -9.97 15.81
CA THR A 27 -24.45 -9.30 14.63
C THR A 27 -23.39 -8.61 13.77
N TYR A 28 -23.76 -8.26 12.55
CA TYR A 28 -22.91 -7.45 11.66
C TYR A 28 -23.20 -5.94 11.77
N ASP A 29 -24.02 -5.47 12.72
CA ASP A 29 -24.49 -4.08 12.75
C ASP A 29 -23.35 -3.08 12.98
N ASN A 30 -22.33 -3.49 13.75
CA ASN A 30 -21.13 -2.69 14.02
C ASN A 30 -20.00 -2.90 12.99
N HIS A 31 -20.29 -3.53 11.86
CA HIS A 31 -19.31 -3.80 10.81
C HIS A 31 -19.52 -2.88 9.61
N TYR A 32 -18.43 -2.37 9.04
CA TYR A 32 -18.51 -1.52 7.86
C TYR A 32 -18.64 -2.35 6.58
N ASN A 33 -19.42 -1.84 5.64
CA ASN A 33 -19.28 -2.17 4.23
C ASN A 33 -18.17 -1.30 3.64
N THR A 34 -16.98 -1.86 3.50
CA THR A 34 -15.80 -1.11 3.07
C THR A 34 -15.71 -0.96 1.56
N ILE A 35 -15.60 0.29 1.12
CA ILE A 35 -15.24 0.64 -0.26
C ILE A 35 -13.76 0.97 -0.31
N GLY A 36 -13.05 0.19 -1.11
CA GLY A 36 -11.63 0.29 -1.32
C GLY A 36 -11.27 0.95 -2.63
N ILE A 37 -10.19 1.71 -2.66
CA ILE A 37 -9.65 2.30 -3.91
C ILE A 37 -8.20 1.90 -4.16
N VAL A 38 -7.84 1.84 -5.44
CA VAL A 38 -6.49 1.57 -5.93
C VAL A 38 -6.25 2.35 -7.23
N GLY A 39 -5.02 2.76 -7.51
CA GLY A 39 -4.65 3.36 -8.78
C GLY A 39 -5.13 4.78 -9.00
N MET A 40 -5.26 5.61 -7.95
CA MET A 40 -5.67 7.01 -8.14
C MET A 40 -4.68 7.78 -9.01
N HIS A 41 -3.38 7.50 -8.89
CA HIS A 41 -2.38 8.14 -9.75
C HIS A 41 -2.61 7.81 -11.22
N GLU A 42 -2.72 6.53 -11.57
CA GLU A 42 -2.93 6.09 -12.94
C GLU A 42 -4.29 6.54 -13.47
N CYS A 43 -5.33 6.56 -12.64
CA CYS A 43 -6.64 7.13 -12.97
C CYS A 43 -6.52 8.60 -13.42
N LEU A 44 -5.83 9.44 -12.63
CA LEU A 44 -5.63 10.84 -12.99
C LEU A 44 -4.77 11.02 -14.24
N MET A 45 -3.71 10.22 -14.40
CA MET A 45 -2.87 10.27 -15.59
C MET A 45 -3.65 9.90 -16.85
N ASN A 46 -4.51 8.88 -16.79
CA ASN A 46 -5.29 8.42 -17.94
C ASN A 46 -6.45 9.35 -18.29
N LEU A 47 -7.12 9.95 -17.29
CA LEU A 47 -8.34 10.72 -17.52
C LEU A 47 -8.10 12.23 -17.64
N ALA A 48 -7.00 12.73 -17.09
CA ALA A 48 -6.75 14.17 -16.97
C ALA A 48 -5.29 14.56 -17.21
N GLU A 49 -4.39 13.61 -17.50
CA GLU A 49 -2.97 13.84 -17.76
C GLU A 49 -2.24 14.63 -16.65
N VAL A 50 -2.71 14.50 -15.41
CA VAL A 50 -2.12 15.19 -14.25
C VAL A 50 -1.60 14.19 -13.22
N PRO A 51 -0.36 14.36 -12.72
CA PRO A 51 0.16 13.51 -11.67
C PRO A 51 -0.53 13.85 -10.34
N ILE A 52 -0.76 12.84 -9.50
CA ILE A 52 -1.43 12.98 -8.18
C ILE A 52 -0.71 13.97 -7.25
N TYR A 53 0.59 14.17 -7.46
CA TYR A 53 1.46 15.07 -6.70
C TYR A 53 1.58 16.49 -7.29
N SER A 54 0.81 16.81 -8.34
CA SER A 54 0.62 18.20 -8.80
C SER A 54 -0.50 18.91 -8.02
N GLN A 55 -0.55 20.24 -8.08
CA GLN A 55 -1.65 21.00 -7.45
C GLN A 55 -3.02 20.63 -8.03
N ASP A 56 -3.11 20.40 -9.34
CA ASP A 56 -4.33 19.92 -9.99
C ASP A 56 -4.67 18.48 -9.59
N GLY A 57 -3.67 17.60 -9.53
CA GLY A 57 -3.84 16.23 -9.06
C GLY A 57 -4.39 16.16 -7.64
N ILE A 58 -3.82 16.93 -6.70
CA ILE A 58 -4.30 17.01 -5.31
C ILE A 58 -5.75 17.49 -5.28
N ARG A 59 -6.08 18.53 -6.04
CA ARG A 59 -7.44 19.09 -6.12
C ARG A 59 -8.45 18.07 -6.65
N LEU A 60 -8.11 17.37 -7.74
CA LEU A 60 -8.96 16.37 -8.37
C LEU A 60 -9.13 15.14 -7.46
N THR A 61 -8.05 14.62 -6.87
CA THR A 61 -8.14 13.52 -5.89
C THR A 61 -9.08 13.89 -4.74
N LYS A 62 -8.94 15.08 -4.15
CA LYS A 62 -9.84 15.54 -3.07
C LYS A 62 -11.30 15.64 -3.52
N LYS A 63 -11.55 16.05 -4.77
CA LYS A 63 -12.90 16.10 -5.34
C LYS A 63 -13.49 14.68 -5.50
N ILE A 64 -12.71 13.75 -6.03
CA ILE A 64 -13.12 12.35 -6.21
C ILE A 64 -13.39 11.69 -4.84
N LEU A 65 -12.48 11.84 -3.88
CA LEU A 65 -12.64 11.29 -2.53
C LEU A 65 -13.87 11.86 -1.82
N ARG A 66 -14.13 13.17 -1.95
CA ARG A 66 -15.35 13.79 -1.41
C ARG A 66 -16.60 13.18 -2.04
N HIS A 67 -16.62 13.06 -3.37
CA HIS A 67 -17.75 12.47 -4.07
C HIS A 67 -18.02 11.03 -3.62
N ILE A 68 -16.97 10.22 -3.42
CA ILE A 68 -17.11 8.86 -2.89
C ILE A 68 -17.73 8.91 -1.49
N LEU A 69 -17.21 9.74 -0.58
CA LEU A 69 -17.75 9.86 0.78
C LEU A 69 -19.21 10.30 0.79
N ASP A 70 -19.59 11.28 -0.03
CA ASP A 70 -20.98 11.73 -0.15
C ASP A 70 -21.87 10.55 -0.59
N LYS A 71 -21.42 9.71 -1.53
CA LYS A 71 -22.12 8.48 -1.92
C LYS A 71 -22.17 7.43 -0.82
N LEU A 72 -21.14 7.30 0.00
CA LEU A 72 -21.20 6.38 1.14
C LEU A 72 -22.23 6.84 2.16
N HIS A 73 -22.33 8.14 2.46
CA HIS A 73 -23.36 8.65 3.35
C HIS A 73 -24.77 8.43 2.80
N GLU A 74 -24.99 8.67 1.49
CA GLU A 74 -26.26 8.33 0.83
C GLU A 74 -26.60 6.84 1.03
N PHE A 75 -25.63 5.94 0.85
CA PHE A 75 -25.85 4.51 1.08
C PHE A 75 -26.08 4.15 2.56
N GLU A 76 -25.44 4.84 3.51
CA GLU A 76 -25.70 4.65 4.94
C GLU A 76 -27.14 5.03 5.30
N GLU A 77 -27.64 6.15 4.77
CA GLU A 77 -29.02 6.61 4.97
C GLU A 77 -30.05 5.65 4.34
N GLU A 78 -29.78 5.17 3.12
CA GLU A 78 -30.67 4.26 2.40
C GLU A 78 -30.71 2.85 2.99
N ASP A 79 -29.54 2.29 3.32
CA ASP A 79 -29.43 0.89 3.75
C ASP A 79 -29.51 0.69 5.27
N GLY A 80 -29.33 1.76 6.06
CA GLY A 80 -29.30 1.71 7.52
C GLY A 80 -28.11 0.90 8.06
N VAL A 81 -26.99 0.84 7.34
CA VAL A 81 -25.76 0.13 7.75
C VAL A 81 -24.54 1.00 7.52
N LEU A 82 -23.47 0.74 8.27
CA LEU A 82 -22.24 1.52 8.19
C LEU A 82 -21.44 1.25 6.90
N TYR A 83 -20.91 2.31 6.29
CA TYR A 83 -19.99 2.27 5.16
C TYR A 83 -18.70 3.05 5.49
N ASN A 84 -17.58 2.62 4.93
CA ASN A 84 -16.33 3.39 5.08
C ASN A 84 -15.47 3.35 3.82
N LEU A 85 -14.59 4.35 3.73
CA LEU A 85 -13.61 4.46 2.65
C LEU A 85 -12.23 4.04 3.17
N GLU A 86 -11.56 3.15 2.46
CA GLU A 86 -10.26 2.62 2.84
C GLU A 86 -9.20 2.77 1.73
N GLN A 87 -7.98 3.15 2.12
CA GLN A 87 -6.79 2.90 1.32
C GLN A 87 -6.45 1.41 1.39
N THR A 88 -7.11 0.63 0.54
CA THR A 88 -6.93 -0.81 0.51
C THR A 88 -5.46 -1.15 0.26
N PRO A 89 -4.88 -2.12 1.00
CA PRO A 89 -3.49 -2.52 0.77
C PRO A 89 -3.23 -3.14 -0.62
N ALA A 90 -4.27 -3.62 -1.30
CA ALA A 90 -4.30 -4.06 -2.70
C ALA A 90 -3.10 -4.93 -3.16
N GLU A 91 -2.56 -5.81 -2.30
CA GLU A 91 -1.35 -6.61 -2.59
C GLU A 91 -1.43 -7.36 -3.91
N SER A 92 -2.52 -8.12 -4.10
CA SER A 92 -2.80 -8.86 -5.33
C SER A 92 -3.68 -8.07 -6.30
N THR A 93 -4.61 -7.26 -5.77
CA THR A 93 -5.58 -6.50 -6.56
C THR A 93 -4.90 -5.48 -7.48
N SER A 94 -3.87 -4.77 -6.99
CA SER A 94 -3.13 -3.78 -7.80
C SER A 94 -2.52 -4.43 -9.06
N TYR A 95 -1.83 -5.56 -8.90
CA TYR A 95 -1.25 -6.31 -10.02
C TYR A 95 -2.35 -6.91 -10.91
N ARG A 96 -3.37 -7.54 -10.32
CA ARG A 96 -4.42 -8.23 -11.07
C ARG A 96 -5.21 -7.27 -11.96
N LEU A 97 -5.65 -6.13 -11.42
CA LEU A 97 -6.46 -5.17 -12.17
C LEU A 97 -5.65 -4.54 -13.30
N ALA A 98 -4.42 -4.11 -13.02
CA ALA A 98 -3.52 -3.59 -14.04
C ALA A 98 -3.31 -4.58 -15.20
N MET A 99 -3.06 -5.87 -14.91
CA MET A 99 -2.89 -6.88 -15.95
C MET A 99 -4.16 -7.14 -16.77
N LEU A 100 -5.34 -7.01 -16.17
CA LEU A 100 -6.62 -7.15 -16.89
C LEU A 100 -6.85 -5.96 -17.83
N ASP A 101 -6.61 -4.75 -17.35
CA ASP A 101 -6.77 -3.54 -18.18
C ASP A 101 -5.74 -3.52 -19.31
N ILE A 102 -4.51 -3.99 -19.09
CA ILE A 102 -3.50 -4.12 -20.14
C ILE A 102 -3.91 -5.14 -21.21
N LYS A 103 -4.62 -6.20 -20.83
CA LYS A 103 -5.14 -7.18 -21.79
C LYS A 103 -6.21 -6.58 -22.70
N GLU A 104 -7.00 -5.64 -22.18
CA GLU A 104 -8.10 -4.99 -22.90
C GLU A 104 -7.61 -3.81 -23.75
N PHE A 105 -6.76 -2.95 -23.19
CA PHE A 105 -6.40 -1.66 -23.77
C PHE A 105 -5.00 -1.59 -24.36
N SER A 106 -4.14 -2.59 -24.11
CA SER A 106 -2.69 -2.57 -24.39
C SER A 106 -1.92 -1.50 -23.58
N ALA A 107 -0.65 -1.81 -23.28
CA ALA A 107 0.17 -0.99 -22.39
C ALA A 107 0.57 0.37 -22.96
N GLU A 108 0.62 0.48 -24.29
CA GLU A 108 0.94 1.71 -25.01
C GLU A 108 -0.19 2.75 -24.98
N ASN A 109 -1.42 2.35 -24.65
CA ASN A 109 -2.60 3.23 -24.69
C ASN A 109 -3.05 3.71 -23.31
N ILE A 110 -2.49 3.15 -22.22
CA ILE A 110 -2.85 3.52 -20.85
C ILE A 110 -1.59 3.75 -20.00
N CYS A 111 -1.68 4.72 -19.10
CA CYS A 111 -0.74 4.90 -18.02
C CYS A 111 -0.91 3.79 -16.98
N VAL A 112 0.17 3.04 -16.76
CA VAL A 112 0.29 2.00 -15.73
C VAL A 112 1.73 1.97 -15.22
N GLN A 113 1.98 1.48 -14.00
CA GLN A 113 3.35 1.26 -13.51
C GLN A 113 3.87 -0.11 -13.92
N GLY A 114 5.20 -0.26 -13.90
CA GLY A 114 5.87 -1.54 -14.09
C GLY A 114 6.36 -1.75 -15.51
N GLU A 115 6.38 -3.01 -15.92
CA GLU A 115 6.94 -3.46 -17.20
C GLU A 115 6.20 -4.72 -17.69
N PRO A 116 6.38 -5.15 -18.95
CA PRO A 116 5.69 -6.31 -19.50
C PRO A 116 5.75 -7.55 -18.59
N GLY A 117 4.59 -8.06 -18.20
CA GLY A 117 4.45 -9.21 -17.30
C GLY A 117 4.44 -8.87 -15.80
N ALA A 118 4.66 -7.62 -15.42
CA ALA A 118 4.70 -7.16 -14.04
C ALA A 118 4.07 -5.76 -13.87
N TYR A 119 3.01 -5.46 -14.61
CA TYR A 119 2.29 -4.20 -14.48
C TYR A 119 1.49 -4.12 -13.19
N TYR A 120 1.40 -2.93 -12.58
CA TYR A 120 0.67 -2.72 -11.34
C TYR A 120 0.13 -1.29 -11.24
N TYR A 121 -0.88 -1.11 -10.40
CA TYR A 121 -1.38 0.21 -10.02
C TYR A 121 -0.74 0.71 -8.73
N THR A 122 -0.51 2.02 -8.63
CA THR A 122 -0.06 2.64 -7.39
C THR A 122 -1.13 2.42 -6.31
N ASN A 123 -0.70 2.11 -5.09
CA ASN A 123 -1.64 1.77 -4.03
C ASN A 123 -2.53 2.96 -3.66
N SER A 124 -3.86 2.77 -3.69
CA SER A 124 -4.87 3.75 -3.30
C SER A 124 -4.61 5.17 -3.81
N THR A 125 -4.31 6.11 -2.90
CA THR A 125 -4.00 7.52 -3.19
C THR A 125 -2.56 7.88 -2.86
N HIS A 126 -1.68 6.88 -2.77
CA HIS A 126 -0.27 7.14 -2.52
C HIS A 126 0.34 7.86 -3.71
N VAL A 127 1.34 8.68 -3.42
CA VAL A 127 2.24 9.13 -4.48
C VAL A 127 3.01 7.90 -4.98
N PRO A 128 3.20 7.70 -6.31
CA PRO A 128 3.98 6.58 -6.82
C PRO A 128 5.31 6.45 -6.09
N TYR A 129 5.67 5.25 -5.63
CA TYR A 129 6.84 5.10 -4.78
C TYR A 129 8.16 5.35 -5.53
N ASN A 130 8.13 5.32 -6.86
CA ASN A 130 9.22 5.68 -7.75
C ASN A 130 9.27 7.18 -8.10
N ALA A 131 8.32 8.01 -7.62
CA ALA A 131 8.32 9.45 -7.87
C ALA A 131 9.45 10.13 -7.09
N GLU A 132 10.37 10.75 -7.82
CA GLU A 132 11.57 11.44 -7.32
C GLU A 132 11.22 12.78 -6.67
N ILE A 133 10.51 12.73 -5.54
CA ILE A 133 10.16 13.89 -4.73
C ILE A 133 10.73 13.76 -3.31
N PRO A 134 11.08 14.88 -2.65
CA PRO A 134 11.51 14.89 -1.26
C PRO A 134 10.50 14.22 -0.33
N LEU A 135 10.97 13.52 0.70
CA LEU A 135 10.12 12.82 1.67
C LEU A 135 9.11 13.76 2.33
N GLN A 136 9.52 14.99 2.66
CA GLN A 136 8.65 15.98 3.27
C GLN A 136 7.49 16.37 2.34
N GLU A 137 7.75 16.46 1.03
CA GLU A 137 6.74 16.77 0.03
C GLU A 137 5.77 15.60 -0.16
N ARG A 138 6.28 14.36 -0.22
CA ARG A 138 5.44 13.15 -0.23
C ARG A 138 4.48 13.12 0.95
N ILE A 139 4.99 13.36 2.16
CA ILE A 139 4.18 13.40 3.38
C ILE A 139 3.15 14.52 3.32
N ARG A 140 3.55 15.72 2.86
CA ARG A 140 2.64 16.86 2.72
C ARG A 140 1.47 16.54 1.79
N ILE A 141 1.73 15.86 0.68
CA ILE A 141 0.73 15.48 -0.31
C ILE A 141 -0.20 14.40 0.24
N GLU A 142 0.36 13.30 0.77
CA GLU A 142 -0.46 12.20 1.29
C GLU A 142 -1.30 12.64 2.51
N ALA A 143 -0.78 13.57 3.33
CA ALA A 143 -1.54 14.19 4.42
C ALA A 143 -2.82 14.90 3.95
N GLU A 144 -2.89 15.39 2.71
CA GLU A 144 -4.11 16.01 2.20
C GLU A 144 -5.23 14.99 1.92
N PHE A 145 -4.90 13.70 1.84
CA PHE A 145 -5.87 12.63 1.52
C PHE A 145 -6.31 11.82 2.75
N HIS A 146 -5.45 11.67 3.77
CA HIS A 146 -5.79 10.91 5.00
C HIS A 146 -7.15 11.26 5.63
N PRO A 147 -7.55 12.55 5.75
CA PRO A 147 -8.84 12.91 6.35
C PRO A 147 -10.08 12.36 5.63
N TYR A 148 -9.94 11.89 4.39
CA TYR A 148 -11.05 11.33 3.62
C TYR A 148 -11.25 9.82 3.88
N PHE A 149 -10.31 9.15 4.53
CA PHE A 149 -10.41 7.71 4.80
C PHE A 149 -10.96 7.46 6.19
N THR A 150 -12.23 7.07 6.24
CA THR A 150 -12.97 6.77 7.48
C THR A 150 -12.73 5.34 7.98
N GLY A 151 -12.14 4.46 7.16
CA GLY A 151 -11.77 3.09 7.55
C GLY A 151 -10.31 2.94 7.92
N GLY A 152 -9.43 3.11 6.94
CA GLY A 152 -8.00 2.91 7.10
C GLY A 152 -7.19 3.66 6.05
N CYS A 153 -6.10 4.28 6.49
CA CYS A 153 -5.11 4.92 5.64
C CYS A 153 -3.71 4.71 6.22
N VAL A 154 -2.68 4.76 5.38
CA VAL A 154 -1.28 4.60 5.81
C VAL A 154 -0.33 5.29 4.84
N THR A 155 0.63 6.04 5.36
CA THR A 155 1.80 6.48 4.59
C THR A 155 2.98 5.55 4.83
N HIS A 156 3.57 5.03 3.75
CA HIS A 156 4.77 4.20 3.83
C HIS A 156 6.04 5.02 3.59
N ILE A 157 6.96 4.95 4.55
CA ILE A 157 8.28 5.55 4.46
C ILE A 157 9.31 4.42 4.35
N TRP A 158 9.90 4.28 3.17
CA TRP A 158 10.93 3.29 2.88
C TRP A 158 12.29 3.89 3.22
N LEU A 159 13.02 3.28 4.15
CA LEU A 159 14.37 3.72 4.52
C LEU A 159 15.42 2.77 3.96
N TRP A 160 16.52 3.34 3.48
CA TRP A 160 17.68 2.57 3.05
C TRP A 160 18.48 2.05 4.25
N GLU A 161 18.71 2.93 5.21
CA GLU A 161 19.54 2.69 6.39
C GLU A 161 18.73 2.72 7.70
N LYS A 162 19.37 2.27 8.78
CA LYS A 162 18.78 2.36 10.11
C LYS A 162 18.87 3.82 10.58
N PRO A 163 17.74 4.49 10.88
CA PRO A 163 17.77 5.84 11.39
C PRO A 163 18.31 5.89 12.83
N GLU A 164 19.00 6.97 13.16
CA GLU A 164 19.32 7.35 14.55
C GLU A 164 18.04 7.48 15.38
N ILE A 165 18.04 6.94 16.60
CA ILE A 165 16.82 6.80 17.41
C ILE A 165 16.18 8.16 17.70
N GLU A 166 16.98 9.14 18.10
CA GLU A 166 16.47 10.47 18.46
C GLU A 166 16.00 11.26 17.23
N ALA A 167 16.70 11.10 16.09
CA ALA A 167 16.25 11.67 14.82
C ALA A 167 14.89 11.08 14.39
N LEU A 168 14.75 9.76 14.51
CA LEU A 168 13.51 9.05 14.19
C LEU A 168 12.34 9.51 15.05
N LYS A 169 12.56 9.61 16.36
CA LYS A 169 11.54 10.06 17.32
C LYS A 169 11.07 11.48 17.02
N ASN A 170 12.01 12.39 16.77
CA ASN A 170 11.69 13.78 16.44
C ASN A 170 10.99 13.89 15.08
N PHE A 171 11.39 13.07 14.11
CA PHE A 171 10.72 12.97 12.82
C PHE A 171 9.27 12.51 12.96
N VAL A 172 9.03 11.38 13.63
CA VAL A 172 7.66 10.85 13.86
C VAL A 172 6.80 11.87 14.57
N ARG A 173 7.31 12.49 15.65
CA ARG A 173 6.58 13.53 16.39
C ARG A 173 6.21 14.68 15.45
N ARG A 174 7.16 15.20 14.66
CA ARG A 174 6.91 16.29 13.73
C ARG A 174 5.86 15.96 12.68
N VAL A 175 5.88 14.76 12.11
CA VAL A 175 4.89 14.35 11.11
C VAL A 175 3.50 14.33 11.75
N LEU A 176 3.36 13.66 12.89
CA LEU A 176 2.06 13.49 13.54
C LEU A 176 1.50 14.79 14.15
N THR A 177 2.34 15.75 14.56
CA THR A 177 1.87 17.02 15.14
C THR A 177 1.64 18.13 14.13
N ASN A 178 2.28 18.08 12.96
CA ASN A 178 2.23 19.18 11.98
C ASN A 178 1.52 18.80 10.68
N THR A 179 1.04 17.56 10.54
CA THR A 179 0.34 17.09 9.36
C THR A 179 -0.92 16.32 9.75
N LYS A 180 -1.76 16.01 8.77
CA LYS A 180 -2.99 15.22 8.96
C LYS A 180 -2.77 13.72 8.77
N ILE A 181 -1.51 13.26 8.76
CA ILE A 181 -1.19 11.83 8.68
C ILE A 181 -1.70 11.13 9.93
N ALA A 182 -2.69 10.25 9.74
CA ALA A 182 -3.28 9.46 10.82
C ALA A 182 -2.43 8.22 11.18
N TYR A 183 -1.76 7.62 10.20
CA TYR A 183 -0.94 6.43 10.39
C TYR A 183 0.21 6.42 9.39
N LEU A 184 1.41 6.12 9.88
CA LEU A 184 2.61 6.01 9.07
C LEU A 184 3.42 4.78 9.48
N THR A 185 4.17 4.25 8.53
CA THR A 185 5.12 3.18 8.78
C THR A 185 6.51 3.61 8.38
N ILE A 186 7.50 3.17 9.14
CA ILE A 186 8.91 3.34 8.83
C ILE A 186 9.47 1.96 8.58
N THR A 187 9.87 1.73 7.34
CA THR A 187 10.24 0.40 6.86
C THR A 187 11.68 0.39 6.36
N PRO A 188 12.64 -0.02 7.20
CA PRO A 188 13.94 -0.46 6.69
C PRO A 188 13.78 -1.76 5.89
N THR A 189 14.51 -1.85 4.79
CA THR A 189 14.76 -3.15 4.13
C THR A 189 15.84 -3.88 4.90
N VAL A 190 15.67 -5.17 5.13
CA VAL A 190 16.64 -5.99 5.85
C VAL A 190 16.94 -7.27 5.09
N THR A 191 18.17 -7.76 5.21
CA THR A 191 18.59 -9.05 4.68
C THR A 191 18.96 -9.97 5.83
N THR A 192 18.44 -11.19 5.85
CA THR A 192 18.77 -12.22 6.84
C THR A 192 19.52 -13.39 6.18
N CYS A 193 20.42 -14.04 6.91
CA CYS A 193 21.13 -15.24 6.45
C CYS A 193 20.61 -16.48 7.17
N ARG A 194 20.01 -17.41 6.43
CA ARG A 194 19.49 -18.69 6.97
C ARG A 194 20.59 -19.65 7.40
N ASN A 195 21.84 -19.42 6.97
CA ASN A 195 22.98 -20.27 7.33
C ASN A 195 23.61 -19.89 8.68
N CYS A 196 23.88 -18.59 8.91
CA CYS A 196 24.57 -18.13 10.12
C CYS A 196 23.72 -17.26 11.06
N GLY A 197 22.45 -17.00 10.70
CA GLY A 197 21.53 -16.18 11.51
C GLY A 197 21.79 -14.67 11.49
N GLY A 198 22.72 -14.19 10.66
CA GLY A 198 23.04 -12.77 10.58
C GLY A 198 21.91 -11.91 9.98
N LEU A 199 21.84 -10.65 10.38
CA LEU A 199 20.87 -9.65 9.94
C LEU A 199 21.58 -8.34 9.59
N TRP A 200 21.26 -7.79 8.42
CA TRP A 200 21.81 -6.53 7.93
C TRP A 200 20.70 -5.62 7.40
N HIS A 201 20.93 -4.31 7.46
CA HIS A 201 20.06 -3.32 6.84
C HIS A 201 20.45 -3.14 5.36
N GLY A 202 19.46 -2.90 4.51
CA GLY A 202 19.63 -2.86 3.07
C GLY A 202 19.63 -4.24 2.42
N ILE A 203 19.99 -4.25 1.14
CA ILE A 203 20.09 -5.46 0.33
C ILE A 203 21.55 -5.91 0.31
N VAL A 204 21.78 -7.13 0.78
CA VAL A 204 23.12 -7.73 0.83
C VAL A 204 23.18 -8.86 -0.19
N GLU A 205 24.20 -8.86 -1.05
CA GLU A 205 24.36 -9.88 -2.10
C GLU A 205 25.14 -11.12 -1.64
N LYS A 206 26.03 -10.93 -0.65
CA LYS A 206 26.88 -11.99 -0.10
C LYS A 206 26.96 -11.84 1.41
N CYS A 207 26.70 -12.92 2.14
CA CYS A 207 26.69 -12.89 3.60
C CYS A 207 28.06 -12.39 4.13
N PRO A 208 28.13 -11.26 4.86
CA PRO A 208 29.38 -10.72 5.40
C PRO A 208 30.05 -11.64 6.42
N THR A 209 29.27 -12.50 7.09
CA THR A 209 29.77 -13.41 8.13
C THR A 209 30.23 -14.75 7.58
N CYS A 210 29.45 -15.40 6.71
CA CYS A 210 29.77 -16.76 6.24
C CYS A 210 29.99 -16.88 4.72
N GLY A 211 29.92 -15.78 3.97
CA GLY A 211 30.18 -15.75 2.53
C GLY A 211 29.14 -16.41 1.63
N HIS A 212 28.12 -17.07 2.19
CA HIS A 212 27.05 -17.71 1.41
C HIS A 212 26.14 -16.68 0.71
N VAL A 213 25.90 -16.88 -0.58
CA VAL A 213 25.02 -16.05 -1.41
C VAL A 213 23.57 -16.56 -1.36
N ASN A 214 23.36 -17.86 -1.56
CA ASN A 214 22.02 -18.46 -1.67
C ASN A 214 21.26 -18.62 -0.34
N SER A 215 21.94 -18.34 0.77
CA SER A 215 21.34 -18.41 2.11
C SER A 215 20.63 -17.12 2.53
N LEU A 216 20.79 -16.05 1.74
CA LEU A 216 20.24 -14.73 2.04
C LEU A 216 18.77 -14.63 1.67
N GLU A 217 18.01 -13.93 2.50
CA GLU A 217 16.61 -13.61 2.26
C GLU A 217 16.37 -12.12 2.54
N VAL A 218 15.87 -11.40 1.53
CA VAL A 218 15.52 -9.99 1.66
C VAL A 218 14.09 -9.87 2.17
N TRP A 219 13.93 -9.13 3.26
CA TRP A 219 12.65 -8.83 3.89
C TRP A 219 12.36 -7.34 3.80
N SER A 220 11.13 -7.03 3.44
CA SER A 220 10.58 -5.68 3.51
C SER A 220 9.11 -5.78 3.88
N ARG A 221 8.52 -4.65 4.29
CA ARG A 221 7.07 -4.54 4.30
C ARG A 221 6.57 -4.47 2.85
N ILE A 222 5.64 -5.36 2.50
CA ILE A 222 5.01 -5.36 1.17
C ILE A 222 3.99 -4.23 1.10
N VAL A 223 3.05 -4.23 2.05
CA VAL A 223 2.10 -3.15 2.31
C VAL A 223 1.87 -3.03 3.81
N GLY A 224 1.26 -4.02 4.46
CA GLY A 224 0.90 -3.97 5.88
C GLY A 224 1.86 -4.69 6.80
N TYR A 225 2.55 -5.73 6.32
CA TYR A 225 3.40 -6.62 7.13
C TYR A 225 4.71 -6.99 6.42
N TYR A 226 5.70 -7.45 7.19
CA TYR A 226 6.99 -7.92 6.67
C TYR A 226 6.85 -9.30 6.02
N ARG A 227 7.40 -9.44 4.82
CA ARG A 227 7.41 -10.71 4.07
C ARG A 227 8.68 -10.80 3.21
N PRO A 228 9.24 -12.00 2.99
CA PRO A 228 10.34 -12.18 2.05
C PRO A 228 9.97 -11.70 0.65
N VAL A 229 10.80 -10.84 0.04
CA VAL A 229 10.53 -10.23 -1.28
C VAL A 229 10.35 -11.30 -2.36
N ARG A 230 11.10 -12.42 -2.28
CA ARG A 230 10.96 -13.55 -3.20
C ARG A 230 9.56 -14.18 -3.22
N LEU A 231 8.77 -14.01 -2.15
CA LEU A 231 7.42 -14.56 -2.03
C LEU A 231 6.34 -13.58 -2.50
N TRP A 232 6.72 -12.40 -2.99
CA TRP A 232 5.77 -11.41 -3.50
C TRP A 232 5.41 -11.72 -4.95
N ASN A 233 4.22 -11.28 -5.36
CA ASN A 233 3.79 -11.38 -6.76
C ASN A 233 4.66 -10.48 -7.67
N GLU A 234 4.62 -10.75 -8.98
CA GLU A 234 5.45 -10.05 -9.97
C GLU A 234 5.31 -8.52 -9.89
N GLY A 235 4.08 -8.00 -9.83
CA GLY A 235 3.83 -6.56 -9.73
C GLY A 235 4.44 -5.94 -8.47
N LYS A 236 4.28 -6.58 -7.29
CA LYS A 236 4.86 -6.08 -6.04
C LYS A 236 6.38 -6.20 -6.00
N ARG A 237 6.98 -7.19 -6.67
CA ARG A 237 8.45 -7.23 -6.84
C ARG A 237 8.91 -6.11 -7.76
N ALA A 238 8.23 -5.87 -8.87
CA ALA A 238 8.54 -4.75 -9.78
C ALA A 238 8.43 -3.40 -9.06
N GLU A 239 7.38 -3.21 -8.25
CA GLU A 239 7.21 -2.04 -7.38
C GLU A 239 8.38 -1.90 -6.40
N PHE A 240 8.76 -2.99 -5.72
CA PHE A 240 9.88 -3.00 -4.77
C PHE A 240 11.19 -2.52 -5.40
N PHE A 241 11.53 -2.99 -6.59
CA PHE A 241 12.80 -2.61 -7.23
C PHE A 241 12.79 -1.22 -7.86
N ARG A 242 11.61 -0.61 -8.02
CA ARG A 242 11.45 0.75 -8.57
C ARG A 242 11.23 1.81 -7.50
N ARG A 243 10.82 1.43 -6.28
CA ARG A 243 10.54 2.37 -5.21
C ARG A 243 11.81 3.08 -4.74
N ILE A 244 11.63 4.31 -4.29
CA ILE A 244 12.67 5.12 -3.68
C ILE A 244 12.79 4.75 -2.21
N HIS A 245 14.02 4.50 -1.78
CA HIS A 245 14.40 4.44 -0.38
C HIS A 245 15.06 5.76 -0.01
N TYR A 246 14.50 6.42 1.01
CA TYR A 246 15.03 7.66 1.53
C TYR A 246 16.20 7.37 2.47
N THR A 247 17.27 8.14 2.33
CA THR A 247 18.37 8.22 3.31
C THR A 247 18.14 9.38 4.28
N LEU A 248 18.90 9.41 5.37
CA LEU A 248 18.85 10.52 6.32
C LEU A 248 19.32 11.84 5.69
N ASP A 249 20.25 11.76 4.73
CA ASP A 249 20.84 12.92 4.05
C ASP A 249 19.98 13.44 2.88
N GLY A 250 18.82 12.81 2.62
CA GLY A 250 17.90 13.19 1.56
C GLY A 250 18.25 12.63 0.18
N GLU A 251 19.28 11.79 0.08
CA GLU A 251 19.57 11.03 -1.14
C GLU A 251 18.48 9.99 -1.42
N ILE A 252 18.23 9.79 -2.72
CA ILE A 252 17.27 8.84 -3.26
C ILE A 252 18.04 7.59 -3.69
N ILE A 253 17.76 6.46 -3.04
CA ILE A 253 18.37 5.17 -3.40
C ILE A 253 17.31 4.24 -3.99
N LYS A 254 17.64 3.58 -5.11
CA LYS A 254 16.79 2.55 -5.72
C LYS A 254 17.36 1.16 -5.41
N PRO A 255 16.54 0.19 -4.99
CA PRO A 255 16.99 -1.18 -4.75
C PRO A 255 17.63 -1.81 -5.98
N ILE A 256 18.76 -2.50 -5.79
CA ILE A 256 19.41 -3.26 -6.86
C ILE A 256 18.65 -4.57 -7.08
N TYR A 257 18.34 -4.87 -8.34
CA TYR A 257 17.67 -6.12 -8.73
C TYR A 257 18.64 -7.30 -8.60
N LEU A 258 18.43 -8.16 -7.60
CA LEU A 258 19.19 -9.41 -7.46
C LEU A 258 18.66 -10.44 -8.45
N LYS A 259 19.37 -10.67 -9.57
CA LYS A 259 19.01 -11.69 -10.58
C LYS A 259 19.06 -13.15 -10.08
N HIS A 260 19.39 -13.39 -8.82
CA HIS A 260 19.77 -14.71 -8.30
C HIS A 260 18.70 -15.43 -7.45
N SER A 261 17.41 -15.16 -7.63
CA SER A 261 16.34 -15.87 -6.89
C SER A 261 15.41 -16.71 -7.75
N LYS A 262 15.95 -17.39 -8.77
CA LYS A 262 15.34 -18.64 -9.25
C LYS A 262 16.22 -19.78 -8.74
N ALA A 263 15.90 -20.25 -7.54
CA ALA A 263 16.28 -21.58 -7.08
C ALA A 263 15.17 -22.54 -7.50
#